data_AF-G3N979-F1
#
_entry.id   AF-G3N979-F1
#
_cell.length_a   1.000
_cell.length_b   1.000
_cell.length_c   1.000
_cell.angle_alpha   90.00
_cell.angle_beta   90.00
_cell.angle_gamma   90.00
#
_symmetry.space_group_name_H-M   'P 1'
#
loop_
_entity.id
_entity.type
_entity.pdbx_description
1 polymer ?
#
loop_
_entity_poly.entity_id
_entity_poly.type
_entity_poly.pdbx_seq_one_letter_code
_entity_poly.pdbx_strand_id
1 'polypeptide(L)'
;MASIQEPEVQLAQRLASNEKLVRTKALKKLRKYIHSRSQIATGGFSGDELLKLWKGLFYCLWMQDKPLLQEELSNQISALMLSFHHVDGQLLYLESFLLTLKREWTGIDRLRMDKFFQLVRFMFRQTFEMLKSRNWESSAVCKFLKLLTEQLLQRGSGAPIGLQLHVLDLYMSELAAVGSAELTADQNLIFIEPFCKAAAKTKDRCLFNAICNSLLSAIIDQAPFAIDDLMKELKATEDSDSDSGQASGEDHDDKLNENISKPVGKKRARKQMNGNVSNDHDDDDAGLLQGEDSDTEVSCDEDIGHVLQFNYGALADRLFELASRGSILSRNRQRLYKMVKVLRDLNEGIFPPDEYPEEVSTDEDDDMFGSRKRMKRVAGHTEARDGGVPGAKKGHF
;
A
#
# COMPACT_ATOMS: atom_id res chain seq x y z
N MET A 1 -10.90 -42.90 31.71
CA MET A 1 -10.94 -41.48 32.08
C MET A 1 -10.87 -40.67 30.79
N ALA A 2 -11.94 -39.96 30.42
CA ALA A 2 -11.87 -39.05 29.27
C ALA A 2 -10.82 -37.99 29.60
N SER A 3 -9.78 -37.85 28.79
CA SER A 3 -8.78 -36.79 28.99
C SER A 3 -9.53 -35.47 28.99
N ILE A 4 -9.39 -34.67 30.05
CA ILE A 4 -9.96 -33.33 30.10
C ILE A 4 -9.36 -32.56 28.92
N GLN A 5 -10.15 -32.38 27.88
CA GLN A 5 -9.68 -31.78 26.65
C GLN A 5 -9.34 -30.32 26.95
N GLU A 6 -8.12 -29.92 26.59
CA GLU A 6 -7.63 -28.56 26.77
C GLU A 6 -8.67 -27.53 26.28
N PRO A 7 -8.91 -26.44 27.04
CA PRO A 7 -9.95 -25.47 26.72
C PRO A 7 -9.77 -24.83 25.33
N GLU A 8 -8.52 -24.70 24.87
CA GLU A 8 -8.14 -24.22 23.54
C GLU A 8 -8.64 -25.14 22.44
N VAL A 9 -8.52 -26.46 22.63
CA VAL A 9 -8.97 -27.44 21.64
C VAL A 9 -10.51 -27.44 21.57
N GLN A 10 -11.19 -27.32 22.72
CA GLN A 10 -12.65 -27.21 22.73
C GLN A 10 -13.14 -25.94 22.03
N LEU A 11 -12.46 -24.80 22.26
CA LEU A 11 -12.76 -23.54 21.58
C LEU A 11 -12.49 -23.65 20.07
N ALA A 12 -11.35 -24.23 19.68
CA ALA A 12 -10.99 -24.42 18.28
C ALA A 12 -12.01 -25.30 17.54
N GLN A 13 -12.48 -26.39 18.16
CA GLN A 13 -13.54 -27.24 17.60
C GLN A 13 -14.85 -26.48 17.40
N ARG A 14 -15.25 -25.63 18.36
CA ARG A 14 -16.47 -24.81 18.23
C ARG A 14 -16.34 -23.72 17.17
N LEU A 15 -15.13 -23.16 16.98
CA LEU A 15 -14.83 -22.20 15.92
C LEU A 15 -14.85 -22.85 14.52
N ALA A 16 -14.52 -24.13 14.43
CA ALA A 16 -14.60 -24.92 13.20
C ALA A 16 -15.98 -25.59 12.98
N SER A 17 -16.99 -25.25 13.77
CA SER A 17 -18.34 -25.79 13.62
C SER A 17 -19.02 -25.31 12.33
N ASN A 18 -19.85 -26.17 11.73
CA ASN A 18 -20.66 -25.81 10.56
C ASN A 18 -21.74 -24.76 10.89
N GLU A 19 -22.18 -24.69 12.15
CA GLU A 19 -23.22 -23.77 12.57
C GLU A 19 -22.69 -22.36 12.82
N LYS A 20 -23.20 -21.37 12.06
CA LYS A 20 -22.82 -19.94 12.22
C LYS A 20 -22.99 -19.46 13.67
N LEU A 21 -24.10 -19.80 14.32
CA LEU A 21 -24.38 -19.37 15.69
C LEU A 21 -23.37 -19.92 16.70
N VAL A 22 -22.92 -21.15 16.53
CA VAL A 22 -21.90 -21.77 17.37
C VAL A 22 -20.57 -21.05 17.19
N ARG A 23 -20.16 -20.78 15.95
CA ARG A 23 -18.92 -20.03 15.64
C ARG A 23 -18.93 -18.63 16.23
N THR A 24 -20.00 -17.87 16.04
CA THR A 24 -20.12 -16.50 16.57
C THR A 24 -20.07 -16.48 18.11
N LYS A 25 -20.75 -17.42 18.78
CA LYS A 25 -20.67 -17.55 20.25
C LYS A 25 -19.27 -17.94 20.71
N ALA A 26 -18.61 -18.85 19.99
CA ALA A 26 -17.25 -19.28 20.29
C ALA A 26 -16.24 -18.13 20.15
N LEU A 27 -16.37 -17.30 19.12
CA LEU A 27 -15.49 -16.13 18.91
C LEU A 27 -15.64 -15.09 20.02
N LYS A 28 -16.88 -14.78 20.43
CA LYS A 28 -17.15 -13.91 21.59
C LYS A 28 -16.56 -14.46 22.88
N LYS A 29 -16.69 -15.78 23.10
CA LYS A 29 -16.09 -16.47 24.25
C LYS A 29 -14.56 -16.43 24.19
N LEU A 30 -13.97 -16.64 23.02
CA LEU A 30 -12.53 -16.59 22.79
C LEU A 30 -11.96 -15.22 23.15
N ARG A 31 -12.60 -14.13 22.72
CA ARG A 31 -12.17 -12.77 23.07
C ARG A 31 -12.07 -12.57 24.59
N LYS A 32 -13.12 -12.96 25.33
CA LYS A 32 -13.13 -12.89 26.81
C LYS A 32 -12.06 -13.79 27.44
N TYR A 33 -11.88 -14.98 26.88
CA TYR A 33 -10.88 -15.95 27.35
C TYR A 33 -9.45 -15.42 27.19
N ILE A 34 -9.12 -14.88 26.01
CA ILE A 34 -7.82 -14.24 25.73
C ILE A 34 -7.57 -13.11 26.72
N HIS A 35 -8.54 -12.21 26.89
CA HIS A 35 -8.39 -11.07 27.78
C HIS A 35 -8.10 -11.51 29.23
N SER A 36 -8.93 -12.40 29.78
CA SER A 36 -8.78 -12.88 31.15
C SER A 36 -7.47 -13.65 31.38
N ARG A 37 -7.05 -14.50 30.44
CA ARG A 37 -5.82 -15.29 30.58
C ARG A 37 -4.57 -14.44 30.40
N SER A 38 -4.63 -13.43 29.54
CA SER A 38 -3.50 -12.52 29.28
C SER A 38 -3.12 -11.63 30.47
N GLN A 39 -4.01 -11.49 31.47
CA GLN A 39 -3.74 -10.75 32.71
C GLN A 39 -2.92 -11.56 33.72
N ILE A 40 -2.79 -12.88 33.52
CA ILE A 40 -2.09 -13.76 34.47
C ILE A 40 -0.58 -13.67 34.19
N ALA A 41 0.16 -13.01 35.08
CA ALA A 41 1.59 -12.72 34.93
C ALA A 41 2.49 -13.95 34.69
N THR A 42 2.08 -15.14 35.16
CA THR A 42 2.81 -16.41 35.03
C THR A 42 2.13 -17.42 34.10
N GLY A 43 0.97 -17.08 33.53
CA GLY A 43 0.04 -18.01 32.87
C GLY A 43 -0.42 -17.58 31.49
N GLY A 44 0.46 -16.86 30.77
CA GLY A 44 0.23 -16.49 29.38
C GLY A 44 0.04 -17.71 28.47
N PHE A 45 -0.27 -17.44 27.20
CA PHE A 45 -0.43 -18.50 26.22
C PHE A 45 0.92 -19.07 25.79
N SER A 46 0.99 -20.39 25.60
CA SER A 46 2.10 -21.00 24.87
C SER A 46 1.87 -20.93 23.36
N GLY A 47 2.95 -21.07 22.58
CA GLY A 47 2.87 -21.12 21.12
C GLY A 47 1.96 -22.26 20.63
N ASP A 48 2.07 -23.46 21.22
CA ASP A 48 1.26 -24.62 20.84
C ASP A 48 -0.24 -24.42 21.11
N GLU A 49 -0.59 -23.77 22.22
CA GLU A 49 -1.96 -23.39 22.55
C GLU A 49 -2.54 -22.40 21.54
N LEU A 50 -1.77 -21.38 21.17
CA LEU A 50 -2.20 -20.41 20.15
C LEU A 50 -2.29 -21.02 18.76
N LEU A 51 -1.41 -21.97 18.40
CA LEU A 51 -1.51 -22.71 17.14
C LEU A 51 -2.79 -23.55 17.07
N LYS A 52 -3.21 -24.16 18.18
CA LYS A 52 -4.50 -24.88 18.26
C LYS A 52 -5.68 -23.92 18.04
N LEU A 53 -5.66 -22.76 18.70
CA LEU A 53 -6.68 -21.71 18.52
C LEU A 53 -6.71 -21.17 17.09
N TRP A 54 -5.55 -20.87 16.51
CA TRP A 54 -5.43 -20.38 15.15
C TRP A 54 -5.91 -21.37 14.10
N LYS A 55 -5.71 -22.67 14.32
CA LYS A 55 -6.34 -23.70 13.47
C LYS A 55 -7.86 -23.59 13.50
N GLY A 56 -8.46 -23.36 14.67
CA GLY A 56 -9.89 -23.09 14.81
C GLY A 56 -10.34 -21.80 14.10
N LEU A 57 -9.58 -20.72 14.25
CA LEU A 57 -9.86 -19.43 13.60
C LEU A 57 -9.75 -19.52 12.08
N PHE A 58 -8.76 -20.24 11.56
CA PHE A 58 -8.58 -20.51 10.14
C PHE A 58 -9.81 -21.19 9.56
N TYR A 59 -10.30 -22.26 10.18
CA TYR A 59 -11.52 -22.94 9.71
C TYR A 59 -12.80 -22.13 9.97
N CYS A 60 -12.81 -21.27 10.99
CA CYS A 60 -13.90 -20.33 11.20
C CYS A 60 -14.08 -19.41 9.99
N LEU A 61 -12.98 -18.85 9.46
CA LEU A 61 -13.00 -18.04 8.24
C LEU A 61 -13.22 -18.89 6.98
N TRP A 62 -12.67 -20.11 6.94
CA TRP A 62 -12.86 -21.05 5.83
C TRP A 62 -14.33 -21.30 5.52
N MET A 63 -15.16 -21.49 6.56
CA MET A 63 -16.60 -21.75 6.45
C MET A 63 -17.46 -20.48 6.26
N GLN A 64 -16.86 -19.31 6.03
CA GLN A 64 -17.59 -18.07 5.74
C GLN A 64 -17.58 -17.77 4.23
N ASP A 65 -18.76 -17.78 3.62
CA ASP A 65 -18.91 -17.62 2.17
C ASP A 65 -19.43 -16.25 1.75
N LYS A 66 -20.07 -15.50 2.67
CA LYS A 66 -20.63 -14.18 2.34
C LYS A 66 -19.54 -13.09 2.41
N PRO A 67 -19.25 -12.33 1.34
CA PRO A 67 -18.13 -11.37 1.29
C PRO A 67 -18.12 -10.37 2.46
N LEU A 68 -19.22 -9.65 2.71
CA LEU A 68 -19.31 -8.68 3.82
C LEU A 68 -19.05 -9.33 5.19
N LEU A 69 -19.46 -10.60 5.36
CA LEU A 69 -19.21 -11.32 6.60
C LEU A 69 -17.79 -11.88 6.68
N GLN A 70 -17.09 -12.08 5.55
CA GLN A 70 -15.68 -12.46 5.53
C GLN A 70 -14.82 -11.29 6.02
N GLU A 71 -15.11 -10.08 5.55
CA GLU A 71 -14.44 -8.87 5.98
C GLU A 71 -14.65 -8.61 7.48
N GLU A 72 -15.90 -8.57 7.92
CA GLU A 72 -16.25 -8.38 9.33
C GLU A 72 -15.60 -9.45 10.23
N LEU A 73 -15.64 -10.72 9.80
CA LEU A 73 -14.99 -11.80 10.55
C LEU A 73 -13.46 -11.63 10.57
N SER A 74 -12.84 -11.23 9.47
CA SER A 74 -11.40 -11.00 9.41
C SER A 74 -10.98 -9.87 10.34
N ASN A 75 -11.76 -8.78 10.40
CA ASN A 75 -11.55 -7.68 11.33
C ASN A 75 -11.72 -8.12 12.79
N GLN A 76 -12.75 -8.92 13.08
CA GLN A 76 -12.95 -9.47 14.43
C GLN A 76 -11.80 -10.38 14.88
N ILE A 77 -11.26 -11.21 13.97
CA ILE A 77 -10.14 -12.12 14.23
C ILE A 77 -8.83 -11.35 14.44
N SER A 78 -8.55 -10.35 13.61
CA SER A 78 -7.33 -9.55 13.74
C SER A 78 -7.34 -8.69 15.01
N ALA A 79 -8.49 -8.10 15.35
CA ALA A 79 -8.67 -7.33 16.58
C ALA A 79 -8.52 -8.16 17.88
N LEU A 80 -8.57 -9.51 17.82
CA LEU A 80 -8.27 -10.35 18.99
C LEU A 80 -6.84 -10.11 19.50
N MET A 81 -5.91 -9.73 18.63
CA MET A 81 -4.55 -9.41 19.02
C MET A 81 -4.51 -8.25 20.04
N LEU A 82 -5.37 -7.24 19.88
CA LEU A 82 -5.44 -6.12 20.83
C LEU A 82 -6.06 -6.50 22.18
N SER A 83 -6.65 -7.71 22.30
CA SER A 83 -7.21 -8.18 23.57
C SER A 83 -6.16 -8.71 24.55
N PHE A 84 -4.91 -8.93 24.10
CA PHE A 84 -3.79 -9.34 24.95
C PHE A 84 -3.19 -8.13 25.68
N HIS A 85 -2.89 -8.29 26.97
CA HIS A 85 -2.32 -7.23 27.79
C HIS A 85 -0.84 -6.90 27.47
N HIS A 86 -0.04 -7.92 27.15
CA HIS A 86 1.41 -7.80 26.95
C HIS A 86 1.81 -7.89 25.47
N VAL A 87 2.79 -7.07 25.05
CA VAL A 87 3.35 -7.07 23.68
C VAL A 87 3.81 -8.45 23.25
N ASP A 88 4.47 -9.19 24.15
CA ASP A 88 4.98 -10.53 23.82
C ASP A 88 3.83 -11.49 23.49
N GLY A 89 2.68 -11.37 24.14
CA GLY A 89 1.47 -12.13 23.80
C GLY A 89 0.85 -11.71 22.46
N GLN A 90 0.86 -10.41 22.15
CA GLN A 90 0.39 -9.86 20.88
C GLN A 90 1.26 -10.36 19.71
N LEU A 91 2.59 -10.31 19.87
CA LEU A 91 3.54 -10.80 18.87
C LEU A 91 3.51 -12.33 18.76
N LEU A 92 3.32 -13.06 19.86
CA LEU A 92 3.15 -14.52 19.81
C LEU A 92 1.87 -14.92 19.06
N TYR A 93 0.80 -14.12 19.17
CA TYR A 93 -0.41 -14.31 18.37
C TYR A 93 -0.14 -14.10 16.88
N LEU A 94 0.62 -13.07 16.51
CA LEU A 94 1.07 -12.84 15.13
C LEU A 94 2.01 -13.95 14.63
N GLU A 95 2.93 -14.44 15.46
CA GLU A 95 3.81 -15.56 15.10
C GLU A 95 2.99 -16.82 14.79
N SER A 96 2.06 -17.16 15.69
CA SER A 96 1.18 -18.32 15.55
C SER A 96 0.28 -18.21 14.31
N PHE A 97 -0.16 -16.99 13.97
CA PHE A 97 -0.85 -16.69 12.73
C PHE A 97 -0.01 -17.02 11.50
N LEU A 98 1.21 -16.46 11.43
CA LEU A 98 2.11 -16.67 10.29
C LEU A 98 2.46 -18.15 10.13
N LEU A 99 2.75 -18.86 11.23
CA LEU A 99 3.01 -20.30 11.20
C LEU A 99 1.81 -21.11 10.69
N THR A 100 0.59 -20.72 11.11
CA THR A 100 -0.64 -21.36 10.62
C THR A 100 -0.83 -21.13 9.13
N LEU A 101 -0.67 -19.88 8.66
CA LEU A 101 -0.79 -19.58 7.24
C LEU A 101 0.29 -20.25 6.40
N LYS A 102 1.55 -20.25 6.84
CA LYS A 102 2.63 -20.96 6.14
C LYS A 102 2.29 -22.42 5.85
N ARG A 103 1.71 -23.11 6.84
CA ARG A 103 1.32 -24.51 6.71
C ARG A 103 0.16 -24.69 5.74
N GLU A 104 -0.86 -23.85 5.84
CA GLU A 104 -2.13 -24.05 5.11
C GLU A 104 -2.19 -23.34 3.75
N TRP A 105 -1.29 -22.38 3.45
CA TRP A 105 -1.38 -21.48 2.30
C TRP A 105 -1.54 -22.21 0.96
N THR A 106 -0.76 -23.27 0.77
CA THR A 106 -0.77 -24.06 -0.49
C THR A 106 -2.02 -24.93 -0.62
N GLY A 107 -2.75 -25.16 0.49
CA GLY A 107 -4.02 -25.88 0.51
C GLY A 107 -5.25 -24.99 0.30
N ILE A 108 -5.09 -23.66 0.25
CA ILE A 108 -6.19 -22.74 -0.02
C ILE A 108 -6.48 -22.76 -1.53
N ASP A 109 -7.72 -23.08 -1.90
CA ASP A 109 -8.14 -23.02 -3.29
C ASP A 109 -8.43 -21.58 -3.74
N ARG A 110 -8.43 -21.39 -5.06
CA ARG A 110 -8.60 -20.07 -5.69
C ARG A 110 -9.86 -19.33 -5.25
N LEU A 111 -10.97 -20.02 -5.00
CA LEU A 111 -12.25 -19.38 -4.64
C LEU A 111 -12.26 -18.86 -3.19
N ARG A 112 -11.32 -19.31 -2.36
CA ARG A 112 -11.20 -18.91 -0.95
C ARG A 112 -10.03 -17.97 -0.70
N MET A 113 -9.18 -17.72 -1.69
CA MET A 113 -7.93 -17.00 -1.49
C MET A 113 -8.14 -15.55 -1.03
N ASP A 114 -9.10 -14.84 -1.61
CA ASP A 114 -9.31 -13.40 -1.38
C ASP A 114 -9.56 -13.05 0.10
N LYS A 115 -10.36 -13.85 0.82
CA LYS A 115 -10.60 -13.63 2.26
C LYS A 115 -9.35 -13.87 3.11
N PHE A 116 -8.45 -14.76 2.69
CA PHE A 116 -7.18 -14.96 3.40
C PHE A 116 -6.19 -13.86 3.08
N PHE A 117 -6.19 -13.32 1.85
CA PHE A 117 -5.46 -12.09 1.54
C PHE A 117 -5.93 -10.91 2.41
N GLN A 118 -7.25 -10.74 2.56
CA GLN A 118 -7.84 -9.73 3.43
C GLN A 118 -7.45 -9.92 4.89
N LEU A 119 -7.48 -11.16 5.39
CA LEU A 119 -7.07 -11.47 6.76
C LEU A 119 -5.60 -11.09 7.00
N VAL A 120 -4.68 -11.41 6.08
CA VAL A 120 -3.27 -11.00 6.21
C VAL A 120 -3.16 -9.48 6.28
N ARG A 121 -3.85 -8.76 5.39
CA ARG A 121 -3.87 -7.30 5.37
C ARG A 121 -4.30 -6.73 6.73
N PHE A 122 -5.43 -7.19 7.25
CA PHE A 122 -5.93 -6.74 8.55
C PHE A 122 -5.04 -7.15 9.74
N MET A 123 -4.39 -8.31 9.70
CA MET A 123 -3.44 -8.71 10.74
C MET A 123 -2.23 -7.77 10.80
N PHE A 124 -1.69 -7.35 9.65
CA PHE A 124 -0.60 -6.37 9.59
C PHE A 124 -1.06 -4.98 10.05
N ARG A 125 -2.23 -4.52 9.60
CA ARG A 125 -2.81 -3.25 10.08
C ARG A 125 -2.95 -3.22 11.60
N GLN A 126 -3.56 -4.25 12.19
CA GLN A 126 -3.70 -4.32 13.65
C GLN A 126 -2.34 -4.39 14.36
N THR A 127 -1.33 -4.99 13.73
CA THR A 127 0.04 -5.01 14.27
C THR A 127 0.64 -3.61 14.30
N PHE A 128 0.46 -2.82 13.26
CA PHE A 128 0.88 -1.42 13.25
C PHE A 128 0.09 -0.57 14.23
N GLU A 129 -1.22 -0.77 14.37
CA GLU A 129 -2.04 -0.07 15.39
C GLU A 129 -1.57 -0.38 16.82
N MET A 130 -1.17 -1.64 17.07
CA MET A 130 -0.56 -2.02 18.34
C MET A 130 0.75 -1.26 18.60
N LEU A 131 1.61 -1.12 17.58
CA LEU A 131 2.86 -0.36 17.69
C LEU A 131 2.60 1.14 17.88
N LYS A 132 1.62 1.69 17.15
CA LYS A 132 1.16 3.08 17.23
C LYS A 132 0.65 3.42 18.63
N SER A 133 -0.21 2.58 19.21
CA SER A 133 -0.75 2.79 20.57
C SER A 133 0.33 2.82 21.67
N ARG A 134 1.56 2.40 21.34
CA ARG A 134 2.75 2.42 22.21
C ARG A 134 3.77 3.45 21.77
N ASN A 135 3.37 4.43 20.95
CA ASN A 135 4.23 5.49 20.41
C ASN A 135 5.47 4.93 19.73
N TRP A 136 5.32 3.84 18.97
CA TRP A 136 6.39 3.26 18.14
C TRP A 136 7.64 2.87 18.95
N GLU A 137 7.45 2.37 20.18
CA GLU A 137 8.53 1.98 21.09
C GLU A 137 9.57 1.08 20.39
N SER A 138 10.83 1.49 20.41
CA SER A 138 11.90 0.79 19.69
C SER A 138 12.04 -0.67 20.07
N SER A 139 11.75 -1.03 21.33
CA SER A 139 11.82 -2.42 21.81
C SER A 139 10.76 -3.30 21.13
N ALA A 140 9.53 -2.80 21.02
CA ALA A 140 8.41 -3.49 20.38
C ALA A 140 8.60 -3.58 18.87
N VAL A 141 9.03 -2.48 18.23
CA VAL A 141 9.37 -2.45 16.80
C VAL A 141 10.48 -3.45 16.48
N CYS A 142 11.55 -3.48 17.27
CA CYS A 142 12.65 -4.45 17.06
C CYS A 142 12.19 -5.91 17.18
N LYS A 143 11.34 -6.23 18.17
CA LYS A 143 10.77 -7.58 18.32
C LYS A 143 9.90 -7.95 17.11
N PHE A 144 9.04 -7.04 16.66
CA PHE A 144 8.21 -7.23 15.46
C PHE A 144 9.07 -7.47 14.20
N LEU A 145 10.04 -6.60 13.92
CA LEU A 145 10.90 -6.72 12.74
C LEU A 145 11.75 -8.00 12.77
N LYS A 146 12.19 -8.43 13.96
CA LYS A 146 12.87 -9.72 14.14
C LYS A 146 11.96 -10.89 13.78
N LEU A 147 10.73 -10.91 14.30
CA LEU A 147 9.71 -11.91 13.98
C LEU A 147 9.42 -11.94 12.47
N LEU A 148 9.22 -10.77 11.86
CA LEU A 148 9.00 -10.65 10.42
C LEU A 148 10.16 -11.21 9.60
N THR A 149 11.39 -10.93 10.04
CA THR A 149 12.61 -11.43 9.40
C THR A 149 12.69 -12.95 9.48
N GLU A 150 12.52 -13.52 10.67
CA GLU A 150 12.58 -14.96 10.92
C GLU A 150 11.47 -15.72 10.19
N GLN A 151 10.26 -15.19 10.22
CA GLN A 151 9.11 -15.87 9.65
C GLN A 151 9.01 -15.68 8.13
N LEU A 152 9.37 -14.53 7.54
CA LEU A 152 9.12 -14.32 6.11
C LEU A 152 10.39 -14.14 5.28
N LEU A 153 11.39 -13.40 5.78
CA LEU A 153 12.49 -12.91 4.94
C LEU A 153 13.75 -13.81 4.97
N GLN A 154 13.91 -14.65 5.99
CA GLN A 154 15.06 -15.55 6.12
C GLN A 154 14.99 -16.72 5.12
N ARG A 155 16.17 -17.18 4.69
CA ARG A 155 16.29 -18.39 3.87
C ARG A 155 15.87 -19.60 4.69
N GLY A 156 15.05 -20.47 4.11
CA GLY A 156 14.57 -21.66 4.80
C GLY A 156 13.48 -21.38 5.83
N SER A 157 12.88 -20.18 5.82
CA SER A 157 11.72 -19.85 6.67
C SER A 157 10.50 -20.76 6.45
N GLY A 158 10.50 -21.56 5.37
CA GLY A 158 9.38 -22.41 4.97
C GLY A 158 8.17 -21.60 4.50
N ALA A 159 8.31 -20.29 4.30
CA ALA A 159 7.23 -19.44 3.83
C ALA A 159 6.91 -19.73 2.35
N PRO A 160 5.64 -20.03 2.02
CA PRO A 160 5.20 -20.15 0.64
C PRO A 160 5.40 -18.83 -0.10
N ILE A 161 5.88 -18.88 -1.35
CA ILE A 161 6.21 -17.68 -2.13
C ILE A 161 5.01 -16.73 -2.26
N GLY A 162 3.80 -17.25 -2.48
CA GLY A 162 2.59 -16.43 -2.60
C GLY A 162 2.27 -15.62 -1.34
N LEU A 163 2.56 -16.16 -0.15
CA LEU A 163 2.40 -15.42 1.11
C LEU A 163 3.45 -14.32 1.23
N GLN A 164 4.70 -14.60 0.86
CA GLN A 164 5.77 -13.60 0.88
C GLN A 164 5.47 -12.42 -0.05
N LEU A 165 5.04 -12.71 -1.29
CA LEU A 165 4.67 -11.68 -2.27
C LEU A 165 3.54 -10.80 -1.73
N HIS A 166 2.45 -11.42 -1.26
CA HIS A 166 1.31 -10.68 -0.72
C HIS A 166 1.70 -9.78 0.45
N VAL A 167 2.53 -10.27 1.38
CA VAL A 167 3.01 -9.45 2.50
C VAL A 167 3.87 -8.29 2.00
N LEU A 168 4.75 -8.51 1.02
CA LEU A 168 5.57 -7.44 0.44
C LEU A 168 4.72 -6.36 -0.22
N ASP A 169 3.67 -6.76 -0.95
CA ASP A 169 2.77 -5.84 -1.66
C ASP A 169 1.96 -4.95 -0.69
N LEU A 170 1.48 -5.52 0.42
CA LEU A 170 0.67 -4.76 1.38
C LEU A 170 1.48 -3.98 2.42
N TYR A 171 2.72 -4.39 2.73
CA TYR A 171 3.47 -3.89 3.88
C TYR A 171 3.55 -2.37 3.92
N MET A 172 3.92 -1.76 2.79
CA MET A 172 4.05 -0.31 2.66
C MET A 172 2.71 0.40 2.80
N SER A 173 1.68 -0.09 2.11
CA SER A 173 0.32 0.50 2.18
C SER A 173 -0.27 0.46 3.58
N GLU A 174 -0.05 -0.63 4.32
CA GLU A 174 -0.61 -0.81 5.66
C GLU A 174 0.18 -0.02 6.72
N LEU A 175 1.50 0.12 6.54
CA LEU A 175 2.32 0.98 7.39
C LEU A 175 1.93 2.45 7.19
N ALA A 176 1.75 2.87 5.94
CA ALA A 176 1.36 4.23 5.61
C ALA A 176 -0.03 4.59 6.13
N ALA A 177 -1.00 3.67 5.98
CA ALA A 177 -2.37 3.87 6.48
C ALA A 177 -2.45 4.13 7.99
N VAL A 178 -1.52 3.58 8.78
CA VAL A 178 -1.53 3.70 10.24
C VAL A 178 -0.57 4.79 10.74
N GLY A 179 0.59 4.92 10.10
CA GLY A 179 1.74 5.68 10.61
C GLY A 179 2.15 6.91 9.81
N SER A 180 1.54 7.21 8.66
CA SER A 180 1.94 8.36 7.82
C SER A 180 2.02 9.69 8.57
N ALA A 181 1.07 9.94 9.47
CA ALA A 181 0.99 11.20 10.23
C ALA A 181 1.93 11.28 11.45
N GLU A 182 2.51 10.16 11.91
CA GLU A 182 3.29 10.13 13.16
C GLU A 182 4.75 9.69 12.97
N LEU A 183 5.02 8.86 11.96
CA LEU A 183 6.34 8.27 11.75
C LEU A 183 7.28 9.27 11.09
N THR A 184 8.43 9.46 11.72
CA THR A 184 9.50 10.25 11.12
C THR A 184 10.16 9.49 9.97
N ALA A 185 10.79 10.24 9.06
CA ALA A 185 11.58 9.67 7.96
C ALA A 185 12.63 8.64 8.44
N ASP A 186 13.27 8.88 9.59
CA ASP A 186 14.27 7.96 10.15
C ASP A 186 13.64 6.69 10.75
N GLN A 187 12.45 6.79 11.36
CA GLN A 187 11.72 5.63 11.84
C GLN A 187 11.27 4.74 10.68
N ASN A 188 10.82 5.34 9.57
CA ASN A 188 10.45 4.62 8.36
C ASN A 188 11.63 3.81 7.80
N LEU A 189 12.86 4.34 7.86
CA LEU A 189 14.07 3.58 7.50
C LEU A 189 14.26 2.31 8.35
N ILE A 190 13.96 2.37 9.65
CA ILE A 190 14.05 1.22 10.56
C ILE A 190 13.07 0.11 10.12
N PHE A 191 11.85 0.48 9.71
CA PHE A 191 10.84 -0.49 9.25
C PHE A 191 11.22 -1.20 7.95
N ILE A 192 11.98 -0.56 7.06
CA ILE A 192 12.38 -1.15 5.77
C ILE A 192 13.76 -1.85 5.81
N GLU A 193 14.55 -1.60 6.85
CA GLU A 193 15.89 -2.16 7.04
C GLU A 193 15.96 -3.70 6.90
N PRO A 194 15.01 -4.49 7.44
CA PRO A 194 15.02 -5.95 7.26
C PRO A 194 14.90 -6.38 5.79
N PHE A 195 14.10 -5.67 5.00
CA PHE A 195 13.90 -5.95 3.58
C PHE A 195 15.14 -5.60 2.77
N CYS A 196 15.79 -4.47 3.09
CA CYS A 196 17.06 -4.07 2.49
C CYS A 196 18.15 -5.14 2.75
N LYS A 197 18.25 -5.62 3.99
CA LYS A 197 19.16 -6.72 4.38
C LYS A 197 18.81 -8.03 3.65
N ALA A 198 17.53 -8.34 3.49
CA ALA A 198 17.07 -9.52 2.79
C ALA A 198 17.38 -9.46 1.29
N ALA A 199 17.13 -8.32 0.63
CA ALA A 199 17.42 -8.10 -0.78
C ALA A 199 18.92 -8.23 -1.08
N ALA A 200 19.78 -7.68 -0.23
CA ALA A 200 21.22 -7.81 -0.36
C ALA A 200 21.69 -9.27 -0.23
N LYS A 201 21.12 -10.03 0.70
CA LYS A 201 21.56 -11.40 1.00
C LYS A 201 20.86 -12.48 0.18
N THR A 202 19.70 -12.26 -0.41
CA THR A 202 18.91 -13.34 -1.01
C THR A 202 19.55 -13.91 -2.28
N LYS A 203 19.48 -15.23 -2.44
CA LYS A 203 19.81 -15.93 -3.70
C LYS A 203 18.57 -16.17 -4.56
N ASP A 204 17.39 -16.13 -3.95
CA ASP A 204 16.12 -16.35 -4.63
C ASP A 204 15.80 -15.15 -5.53
N ARG A 205 15.59 -15.43 -6.81
CA ARG A 205 15.27 -14.42 -7.81
C ARG A 205 13.89 -13.81 -7.57
N CYS A 206 12.92 -14.63 -7.19
CA CYS A 206 11.53 -14.20 -7.01
C CYS A 206 11.44 -13.25 -5.84
N LEU A 207 11.99 -13.63 -4.68
CA LEU A 207 12.03 -12.78 -3.50
C LEU A 207 12.81 -11.49 -3.73
N PHE A 208 13.95 -11.54 -4.44
CA PHE A 208 14.72 -10.34 -4.77
C PHE A 208 13.91 -9.36 -5.63
N ASN A 209 13.30 -9.86 -6.70
CA ASN A 209 12.51 -9.03 -7.61
C ASN A 209 11.27 -8.46 -6.89
N ALA A 210 10.63 -9.24 -6.04
CA ALA A 210 9.50 -8.79 -5.25
C ALA A 210 9.87 -7.66 -4.28
N ILE A 211 10.98 -7.78 -3.55
CA ILE A 211 11.42 -6.69 -2.66
C ILE A 211 11.75 -5.42 -3.46
N CYS A 212 12.42 -5.56 -4.61
CA CYS A 212 12.73 -4.41 -5.46
C CYS A 212 11.46 -3.77 -6.04
N ASN A 213 10.52 -4.55 -6.57
CA ASN A 213 9.34 -4.04 -7.27
C ASN A 213 8.22 -3.59 -6.32
N SER A 214 7.96 -4.35 -5.24
CA SER A 214 6.82 -4.09 -4.37
C SER A 214 7.15 -3.09 -3.27
N LEU A 215 8.40 -3.03 -2.80
CA LEU A 215 8.79 -2.18 -1.67
C LEU A 215 9.64 -1.00 -2.12
N LEU A 216 10.77 -1.24 -2.78
CA LEU A 216 11.69 -0.16 -3.13
C LEU A 216 11.17 0.71 -4.28
N SER A 217 10.54 0.12 -5.31
CA SER A 217 9.85 0.91 -6.34
C SER A 217 8.67 1.67 -5.76
N ALA A 218 7.85 1.05 -4.90
CA ALA A 218 6.75 1.78 -4.24
C ALA A 218 7.24 3.03 -3.48
N ILE A 219 8.40 2.97 -2.79
CA ILE A 219 9.00 4.15 -2.13
C ILE A 219 9.43 5.22 -3.16
N ILE A 220 9.98 4.80 -4.30
CA ILE A 220 10.43 5.72 -5.36
C ILE A 220 9.23 6.39 -6.05
N ASP A 221 8.22 5.60 -6.38
CA ASP A 221 7.01 6.06 -7.10
C ASP A 221 6.16 6.98 -6.21
N GLN A 222 6.17 6.74 -4.90
CA GLN A 222 5.47 7.59 -3.92
C GLN A 222 6.25 8.85 -3.52
N ALA A 223 7.53 8.97 -3.90
CA ALA A 223 8.40 10.06 -3.46
C ALA A 223 7.92 11.46 -3.87
N PRO A 224 7.40 11.70 -5.10
CA PRO A 224 6.88 13.01 -5.49
C PRO A 224 5.74 13.47 -4.57
N PHE A 225 4.79 12.57 -4.30
CA PHE A 225 3.62 12.85 -3.46
C PHE A 225 4.03 13.12 -2.00
N ALA A 226 4.99 12.35 -1.47
CA ALA A 226 5.53 12.57 -0.13
C ALA A 226 6.17 13.96 0.03
N ILE A 227 6.86 14.44 -1.00
CA ILE A 227 7.52 15.74 -1.02
C ILE A 227 6.49 16.86 -1.16
N ASP A 228 5.49 16.70 -2.03
CA ASP A 228 4.41 17.66 -2.21
C ASP A 228 3.59 17.84 -0.92
N ASP A 229 3.28 16.74 -0.21
CA ASP A 229 2.57 16.79 1.07
C ASP A 229 3.40 17.53 2.13
N LEU A 230 4.71 17.27 2.21
CA LEU A 230 5.60 18.01 3.11
C LEU A 230 5.64 19.50 2.76
N MET A 231 5.68 19.86 1.46
CA MET A 231 5.68 21.25 1.03
C MET A 231 4.34 21.96 1.33
N LYS A 232 3.21 21.26 1.26
CA LYS A 232 1.90 21.79 1.67
C LYS A 232 1.85 22.04 3.17
N GLU A 233 2.35 21.09 3.97
CA GLU A 233 2.39 21.20 5.44
C GLU A 233 3.24 22.41 5.89
N LEU A 234 4.44 22.59 5.31
CA LEU A 234 5.30 23.72 5.62
C LEU A 234 4.64 25.08 5.30
N LYS A 235 3.98 25.20 4.14
CA LYS A 235 3.25 26.42 3.76
C LYS A 235 2.11 26.72 4.74
N ALA A 236 1.35 25.70 5.14
CA ALA A 236 0.27 25.87 6.12
C ALA A 236 0.78 26.36 7.49
N THR A 237 1.98 25.92 7.90
CA THR A 237 2.61 26.43 9.14
C THR A 237 3.08 27.88 9.01
N GLU A 238 3.62 28.28 7.86
CA GLU A 238 4.05 29.66 7.59
C GLU A 238 2.86 30.65 7.57
N ASP A 239 1.74 30.24 6.97
CA ASP A 239 0.52 31.05 6.93
C ASP A 239 -0.14 31.21 8.32
N SER A 240 0.00 30.21 9.20
CA SER A 240 -0.54 30.26 10.57
C SER A 240 0.26 31.16 11.52
N ASP A 241 1.58 31.27 11.33
CA ASP A 241 2.44 32.11 12.17
C ASP A 241 2.39 33.60 11.75
N SER A 242 2.00 33.88 10.50
CA SER A 242 1.97 35.22 9.93
C SER A 242 0.70 36.05 10.26
N ASP A 243 -0.33 35.46 10.89
CA ASP A 243 -1.57 36.15 11.30
C ASP A 243 -1.54 36.71 12.76
N SER A 244 -0.40 36.57 13.46
CA SER A 244 -0.27 37.01 14.85
C SER A 244 0.30 38.42 15.05
N GLY A 245 0.48 39.20 13.98
CA GLY A 245 1.08 40.53 14.11
C GLY A 245 0.77 41.50 12.98
N GLN A 246 -0.39 42.17 13.06
CA GLN A 246 -0.46 43.64 12.99
C GLN A 246 -1.89 44.16 13.22
N ALA A 247 -2.12 44.59 14.46
CA ALA A 247 -3.09 45.64 14.77
C ALA A 247 -2.32 46.95 14.98
N SER A 248 -2.38 47.89 14.04
CA SER A 248 -2.41 49.34 14.31
C SER A 248 -2.37 50.17 13.02
N GLY A 249 -3.31 51.13 12.91
CA GLY A 249 -3.02 52.45 12.33
C GLY A 249 -3.74 52.80 11.03
N GLU A 250 -4.61 53.79 11.12
CA GLU A 250 -5.47 54.37 10.08
C GLU A 250 -4.72 55.23 9.02
N ASP A 251 -5.26 55.20 7.80
CA ASP A 251 -5.35 56.20 6.70
C ASP A 251 -4.24 57.25 6.43
N HIS A 252 -3.69 57.25 5.20
CA HIS A 252 -4.04 58.24 4.15
C HIS A 252 -3.38 57.96 2.77
N ASP A 253 -4.14 58.28 1.71
CA ASP A 253 -3.88 58.23 0.27
C ASP A 253 -2.51 58.74 -0.25
N ASP A 254 -1.99 58.11 -1.33
CA ASP A 254 -1.64 58.85 -2.56
C ASP A 254 -1.50 57.97 -3.82
N LYS A 255 -1.90 58.55 -4.96
CA LYS A 255 -2.04 57.96 -6.30
C LYS A 255 -0.70 57.71 -7.03
N LEU A 256 -0.62 56.67 -7.86
CA LEU A 256 -0.36 56.71 -9.33
C LEU A 256 0.30 55.42 -9.91
N ASN A 257 -0.48 54.77 -10.79
CA ASN A 257 -0.15 54.29 -12.14
C ASN A 257 0.79 53.08 -12.43
N GLU A 258 0.20 52.11 -13.16
CA GLU A 258 0.74 51.33 -14.32
C GLU A 258 1.92 50.36 -14.12
N ASN A 259 2.05 49.14 -14.70
CA ASN A 259 1.39 48.24 -15.66
C ASN A 259 1.93 46.81 -15.30
N ILE A 260 1.33 45.62 -15.52
CA ILE A 260 1.19 44.86 -16.79
C ILE A 260 0.50 43.50 -16.45
N SER A 261 -0.66 43.28 -17.08
CA SER A 261 -1.18 42.05 -17.72
C SER A 261 -1.36 40.70 -16.99
N LYS A 262 -2.65 40.38 -16.73
CA LYS A 262 -3.24 39.02 -16.82
C LYS A 262 -4.14 38.92 -18.06
N PRO A 263 -4.30 37.75 -18.71
CA PRO A 263 -5.54 37.40 -19.42
C PRO A 263 -6.23 36.20 -18.70
N VAL A 264 -7.41 36.35 -18.11
CA VAL A 264 -8.78 36.24 -18.68
C VAL A 264 -9.19 34.82 -19.10
N GLY A 265 -10.15 34.26 -18.34
CA GLY A 265 -11.03 33.16 -18.73
C GLY A 265 -12.46 33.44 -18.21
N LYS A 266 -13.42 33.55 -19.13
CA LYS A 266 -14.77 34.15 -19.00
C LYS A 266 -15.77 33.25 -18.24
N LYS A 267 -16.51 33.80 -17.27
CA LYS A 267 -17.82 33.28 -16.83
C LYS A 267 -18.95 33.98 -17.60
N ARG A 268 -19.86 33.21 -18.20
CA ARG A 268 -21.12 33.68 -18.81
C ARG A 268 -22.24 33.61 -17.77
N ALA A 269 -23.06 34.67 -17.74
CA ALA A 269 -24.21 34.86 -16.87
C ALA A 269 -25.52 34.34 -17.47
N ARG A 270 -26.48 33.92 -16.63
CA ARG A 270 -27.94 34.07 -16.83
C ARG A 270 -28.68 33.74 -15.51
N LYS A 271 -29.13 34.73 -14.73
CA LYS A 271 -30.43 35.48 -14.76
C LYS A 271 -31.57 34.74 -14.04
N GLN A 272 -31.85 35.19 -12.81
CA GLN A 272 -33.08 34.92 -12.04
C GLN A 272 -34.29 35.64 -12.66
N MET A 273 -35.47 35.03 -12.55
CA MET A 273 -36.78 35.71 -12.57
C MET A 273 -37.73 35.09 -11.55
N ASN A 274 -38.50 35.97 -10.92
CA ASN A 274 -39.40 35.81 -9.79
C ASN A 274 -40.85 35.54 -10.27
N GLY A 275 -41.71 34.89 -9.47
CA GLY A 275 -43.15 34.77 -9.80
C GLY A 275 -44.02 34.10 -8.72
N ASN A 276 -45.13 34.77 -8.37
CA ASN A 276 -46.06 34.58 -7.24
C ASN A 276 -47.17 33.50 -7.40
N VAL A 277 -47.56 32.90 -6.26
CA VAL A 277 -48.91 32.63 -5.66
C VAL A 277 -50.09 32.06 -6.50
N SER A 278 -50.71 30.94 -6.07
CA SER A 278 -52.13 30.82 -5.61
C SER A 278 -52.66 29.37 -5.37
N ASN A 279 -53.62 29.28 -4.43
CA ASN A 279 -54.41 28.18 -3.84
C ASN A 279 -54.96 27.02 -4.74
N ASP A 280 -55.13 25.79 -4.22
CA ASP A 280 -56.30 25.23 -3.47
C ASP A 280 -56.27 23.67 -3.35
N HIS A 281 -56.60 23.19 -2.16
CA HIS A 281 -57.29 21.96 -1.69
C HIS A 281 -57.16 20.53 -2.32
N ASP A 282 -56.84 19.59 -1.39
CA ASP A 282 -57.47 18.27 -1.06
C ASP A 282 -56.69 16.95 -1.28
N ASP A 283 -56.36 16.36 -0.13
CA ASP A 283 -56.35 14.96 0.37
C ASP A 283 -55.58 13.79 -0.26
N ASP A 284 -54.99 13.05 0.70
CA ASP A 284 -54.68 11.62 0.79
C ASP A 284 -53.29 11.04 0.41
N ASP A 285 -52.63 10.59 1.49
CA ASP A 285 -51.91 9.31 1.67
C ASP A 285 -50.50 9.09 1.08
N ALA A 286 -49.49 9.17 1.96
CA ALA A 286 -48.38 8.22 2.17
C ALA A 286 -47.14 8.94 2.75
N GLY A 287 -46.81 8.66 4.01
CA GLY A 287 -45.70 9.28 4.75
C GLY A 287 -44.30 8.87 4.26
N LEU A 288 -43.58 9.85 3.70
CA LEU A 288 -42.13 9.86 3.44
C LEU A 288 -41.39 10.51 4.62
N LEU A 289 -40.31 9.89 5.10
CA LEU A 289 -39.27 10.56 5.90
C LEU A 289 -38.03 10.80 5.02
N GLN A 290 -37.92 12.08 4.62
CA GLN A 290 -36.73 12.89 4.33
C GLN A 290 -35.39 12.18 4.06
N GLY A 291 -34.97 12.20 2.80
CA GLY A 291 -33.56 12.26 2.43
C GLY A 291 -33.11 13.72 2.44
N GLU A 292 -32.08 14.02 3.22
CA GLU A 292 -31.34 15.28 3.13
C GLU A 292 -30.22 15.05 2.11
N ASP A 293 -30.39 15.62 0.91
CA ASP A 293 -29.32 15.73 -0.09
C ASP A 293 -28.28 16.73 0.43
N SER A 294 -27.22 16.21 1.02
CA SER A 294 -25.99 16.95 1.26
C SER A 294 -25.14 16.84 -0.01
N ASP A 295 -25.21 17.88 -0.85
CA ASP A 295 -24.29 18.13 -1.96
C ASP A 295 -22.85 18.22 -1.41
N THR A 296 -22.18 17.08 -1.29
CA THR A 296 -20.74 17.02 -1.11
C THR A 296 -20.13 17.02 -2.49
N GLU A 297 -19.56 18.16 -2.90
CA GLU A 297 -18.70 18.25 -4.07
C GLU A 297 -17.58 17.21 -3.92
N VAL A 298 -17.68 16.10 -4.66
CA VAL A 298 -16.62 15.11 -4.77
C VAL A 298 -15.52 15.75 -5.61
N SER A 299 -14.52 16.31 -4.95
CA SER A 299 -13.27 16.71 -5.58
C SER A 299 -12.63 15.46 -6.18
N CYS A 300 -12.57 15.39 -7.50
CA CYS A 300 -11.89 14.35 -8.25
C CYS A 300 -10.36 14.53 -8.23
N ASP A 301 -9.78 14.79 -7.05
CA ASP A 301 -8.39 14.42 -6.84
C ASP A 301 -8.43 12.92 -6.54
N GLU A 302 -7.79 12.11 -7.38
CA GLU A 302 -7.44 10.76 -6.99
C GLU A 302 -6.64 10.88 -5.69
N ASP A 303 -7.29 10.63 -4.56
CA ASP A 303 -6.70 10.70 -3.22
C ASP A 303 -5.66 9.58 -3.17
N ILE A 304 -4.43 9.91 -3.58
CA ILE A 304 -3.26 9.07 -3.45
C ILE A 304 -3.11 8.88 -1.95
N GLY A 305 -3.68 7.79 -1.45
CA GLY A 305 -3.82 7.56 -0.02
C GLY A 305 -2.48 7.75 0.71
N HIS A 306 -2.57 8.04 2.01
CA HIS A 306 -1.46 8.27 2.95
C HIS A 306 -0.07 7.83 2.47
N VAL A 307 0.85 8.77 2.34
CA VAL A 307 2.22 8.53 1.88
C VAL A 307 3.22 8.59 3.04
N LEU A 308 4.25 7.73 3.02
CA LEU A 308 5.32 7.74 4.00
C LEU A 308 6.49 8.59 3.51
N GLN A 309 6.97 9.47 4.38
CA GLN A 309 8.18 10.25 4.12
C GLN A 309 9.44 9.44 4.44
N PHE A 310 10.47 9.58 3.60
CA PHE A 310 11.77 8.92 3.77
C PHE A 310 12.91 9.91 3.60
N ASN A 311 14.01 9.66 4.31
CA ASN A 311 15.28 10.31 4.01
C ASN A 311 15.94 9.51 2.88
N TYR A 312 15.72 9.95 1.64
CA TYR A 312 16.20 9.25 0.44
C TYR A 312 17.72 9.14 0.40
N GLY A 313 18.45 10.15 0.87
CA GLY A 313 19.91 10.10 1.00
C GLY A 313 20.39 9.02 1.97
N ALA A 314 19.82 8.99 3.18
CA ALA A 314 20.15 7.97 4.18
C ALA A 314 19.75 6.55 3.71
N LEU A 315 18.62 6.41 3.02
CA LEU A 315 18.21 5.14 2.40
C LEU A 315 19.20 4.68 1.33
N ALA A 316 19.60 5.59 0.44
CA ALA A 316 20.56 5.31 -0.62
C ALA A 316 21.91 4.85 -0.05
N ASP A 317 22.40 5.52 1.00
CA ASP A 317 23.68 5.18 1.63
C ASP A 317 23.60 3.84 2.36
N ARG A 318 22.49 3.54 3.05
CA ARG A 318 22.28 2.23 3.68
C ARG A 318 22.20 1.11 2.65
N LEU A 319 21.46 1.30 1.56
CA LEU A 319 21.40 0.33 0.46
C LEU A 319 22.76 0.14 -0.21
N PHE A 320 23.52 1.21 -0.40
CA PHE A 320 24.87 1.15 -0.96
C PHE A 320 25.85 0.41 -0.04
N GLU A 321 25.83 0.69 1.26
CA GLU A 321 26.64 0.01 2.27
C GLU A 321 26.34 -1.49 2.28
N LEU A 322 25.06 -1.86 2.27
CA LEU A 322 24.63 -3.25 2.22
C LEU A 322 25.06 -3.91 0.91
N ALA A 323 24.89 -3.25 -0.25
CA ALA A 323 25.20 -3.74 -1.59
C ALA A 323 26.71 -3.84 -1.91
N SER A 324 27.55 -3.11 -1.17
CA SER A 324 29.00 -3.06 -1.39
C SER A 324 29.77 -4.17 -0.66
N ARG A 325 29.09 -4.96 0.18
CA ARG A 325 29.69 -6.11 0.87
C ARG A 325 30.01 -7.22 -0.14
N GLY A 326 31.22 -7.79 -0.06
CA GLY A 326 31.73 -8.78 -1.02
C GLY A 326 30.97 -10.12 -1.09
N SER A 327 29.98 -10.35 -0.22
CA SER A 327 29.18 -11.59 -0.14
C SER A 327 27.95 -11.60 -1.06
N ILE A 328 27.76 -10.59 -1.90
CA ILE A 328 26.53 -10.38 -2.69
C ILE A 328 26.70 -10.85 -4.13
N LEU A 329 25.62 -11.36 -4.71
CA LEU A 329 25.57 -11.71 -6.12
C LEU A 329 25.68 -10.45 -7.00
N SER A 330 26.55 -10.51 -8.02
CA SER A 330 26.82 -9.41 -8.95
C SER A 330 25.55 -8.80 -9.56
N ARG A 331 24.57 -9.64 -9.94
CA ARG A 331 23.28 -9.20 -10.48
C ARG A 331 22.48 -8.38 -9.47
N ASN A 332 22.39 -8.84 -8.21
CA ASN A 332 21.64 -8.14 -7.19
C ASN A 332 22.30 -6.78 -6.92
N ARG A 333 23.64 -6.75 -6.85
CA ARG A 333 24.41 -5.51 -6.73
C ARG A 333 24.13 -4.52 -7.86
N GLN A 334 24.11 -4.98 -9.12
CA GLN A 334 23.79 -4.11 -10.26
C GLN A 334 22.41 -3.47 -10.15
N ARG A 335 21.38 -4.24 -9.78
CA ARG A 335 20.03 -3.70 -9.64
C ARG A 335 19.92 -2.76 -8.45
N LEU A 336 20.50 -3.12 -7.29
CA LEU A 336 20.52 -2.25 -6.12
C LEU A 336 21.25 -0.93 -6.39
N TYR A 337 22.37 -0.95 -7.13
CA TYR A 337 23.07 0.29 -7.51
C TYR A 337 22.24 1.19 -8.45
N LYS A 338 21.42 0.62 -9.33
CA LYS A 338 20.47 1.43 -10.12
C LYS A 338 19.46 2.13 -9.21
N MET A 339 18.92 1.43 -8.21
CA MET A 339 17.97 2.03 -7.27
C MET A 339 18.63 3.06 -6.36
N VAL A 340 19.86 2.81 -5.89
CA VAL A 340 20.66 3.78 -5.14
C VAL A 340 20.87 5.05 -5.96
N LYS A 341 21.13 4.93 -7.27
CA LYS A 341 21.24 6.09 -8.15
C LYS A 341 19.93 6.88 -8.17
N VAL A 342 18.80 6.22 -8.41
CA VAL A 342 17.48 6.88 -8.42
C VAL A 342 17.17 7.57 -7.09
N LEU A 343 17.48 6.93 -5.95
CA LEU A 343 17.27 7.55 -4.63
C LEU A 343 18.17 8.76 -4.37
N ARG A 344 19.39 8.79 -4.93
CA ARG A 344 20.26 9.97 -4.88
C ARG A 344 19.76 11.08 -5.77
N ASP A 345 19.33 10.73 -6.98
CA ASP A 345 18.71 11.66 -7.93
C ASP A 345 17.46 12.30 -7.28
N LEU A 346 16.60 11.52 -6.60
CA LEU A 346 15.46 12.00 -5.82
C LEU A 346 15.86 12.96 -4.69
N ASN A 347 16.95 12.66 -3.97
CA ASN A 347 17.47 13.54 -2.92
C ASN A 347 18.02 14.87 -3.49
N GLU A 348 18.43 14.90 -4.75
CA GLU A 348 18.84 16.09 -5.48
C GLU A 348 17.66 16.81 -6.17
N GLY A 349 16.43 16.29 -6.04
CA GLY A 349 15.21 16.84 -6.65
C GLY A 349 15.00 16.43 -8.11
N ILE A 350 15.73 15.42 -8.59
CA ILE A 350 15.61 14.86 -9.94
C ILE A 350 14.69 13.64 -9.87
N PHE A 351 13.45 13.81 -10.34
CA PHE A 351 12.46 12.75 -10.39
C PHE A 351 12.65 11.87 -11.63
N PRO A 352 12.46 10.54 -11.53
CA PRO A 352 12.39 9.68 -12.71
C PRO A 352 11.33 10.21 -13.69
N PRO A 353 11.59 10.18 -15.01
CA PRO A 353 10.54 10.48 -15.98
C PRO A 353 9.44 9.42 -15.84
N ASP A 354 8.18 9.86 -15.77
CA ASP A 354 7.04 8.95 -15.85
C ASP A 354 7.17 8.12 -17.14
N GLU A 355 7.39 6.79 -17.00
CA GLU A 355 7.20 5.85 -18.11
C GLU A 355 5.68 5.75 -18.36
N TYR A 356 5.10 6.79 -18.99
CA TYR A 356 3.79 6.65 -19.61
C TYR A 356 3.91 5.55 -20.67
N PRO A 357 3.06 4.51 -20.63
CA PRO A 357 2.96 3.58 -21.73
C PRO A 357 2.69 4.40 -22.99
N GLU A 358 3.54 4.23 -24.02
CA GLU A 358 3.34 4.85 -25.33
C GLU A 358 1.86 4.76 -25.70
N GLU A 359 1.26 5.93 -25.94
CA GLU A 359 -0.16 6.11 -26.22
C GLU A 359 -0.66 5.00 -27.13
N VAL A 360 -1.64 4.24 -26.61
CA VAL A 360 -2.43 3.32 -27.42
C VAL A 360 -3.18 4.21 -28.41
N SER A 361 -2.62 4.34 -29.61
CA SER A 361 -3.26 4.99 -30.75
C SER A 361 -4.65 4.37 -30.91
N THR A 362 -5.67 5.09 -30.46
CA THR A 362 -7.06 4.76 -30.76
C THR A 362 -7.28 5.10 -32.23
N ASP A 363 -7.11 4.11 -33.08
CA ASP A 363 -7.82 4.03 -34.36
C ASP A 363 -9.32 4.20 -34.06
N GLU A 364 -9.95 5.29 -34.51
CA GLU A 364 -11.30 5.34 -35.13
C GLU A 364 -11.46 6.67 -35.92
N ASP A 365 -11.43 6.52 -37.25
CA ASP A 365 -12.19 7.20 -38.32
C ASP A 365 -12.13 8.72 -38.57
N ASP A 366 -11.60 9.08 -39.76
CA ASP A 366 -12.25 10.05 -40.67
C ASP A 366 -11.89 9.75 -42.14
N ASP A 367 -12.74 8.97 -42.80
CA ASP A 367 -12.78 8.77 -44.26
C ASP A 367 -13.51 9.93 -44.94
N MET A 368 -12.80 10.83 -45.65
CA MET A 368 -13.20 11.44 -46.94
C MET A 368 -12.39 12.70 -47.29
N PHE A 369 -11.35 12.58 -48.11
CA PHE A 369 -11.18 13.44 -49.29
C PHE A 369 -10.19 12.84 -50.28
N GLY A 370 -10.64 12.69 -51.52
CA GLY A 370 -10.02 11.85 -52.53
C GLY A 370 -8.71 12.35 -53.15
N SER A 371 -7.95 11.36 -53.63
CA SER A 371 -7.05 11.39 -54.79
C SER A 371 -5.91 12.41 -54.79
N ARG A 372 -4.69 11.89 -54.61
CA ARG A 372 -3.66 11.91 -55.66
C ARG A 372 -2.48 11.00 -55.31
N LYS A 373 -2.25 10.01 -56.17
CA LYS A 373 -0.99 9.28 -56.38
C LYS A 373 0.22 10.20 -56.21
N ARG A 374 1.21 9.80 -55.42
CA ARG A 374 2.60 10.07 -55.79
C ARG A 374 3.55 8.99 -55.28
N MET A 375 4.11 8.30 -56.27
CA MET A 375 5.16 7.30 -56.14
C MET A 375 6.40 7.85 -55.44
N LYS A 376 6.99 6.94 -54.66
CA LYS A 376 8.38 6.86 -54.20
C LYS A 376 9.35 7.54 -55.18
N ARG A 377 10.06 8.58 -54.74
CA ARG A 377 11.31 9.04 -55.37
C ARG A 377 12.45 8.83 -54.38
N VAL A 378 13.18 7.74 -54.60
CA VAL A 378 14.60 7.64 -54.31
C VAL A 378 15.31 8.64 -55.24
N ALA A 379 16.18 9.48 -54.68
CA ALA A 379 17.12 10.28 -55.44
C ALA A 379 18.46 10.30 -54.70
N GLY A 380 19.24 9.25 -54.91
CA GLY A 380 20.69 9.35 -54.96
C GLY A 380 21.09 9.60 -56.42
N HIS A 381 21.92 10.60 -56.66
CA HIS A 381 22.68 10.76 -57.90
C HIS A 381 24.11 11.18 -57.51
N THR A 382 25.14 10.35 -57.67
CA THR A 382 25.85 9.86 -58.87
C THR A 382 27.02 10.78 -59.25
N GLU A 383 28.24 10.30 -59.01
CA GLU A 383 29.42 10.48 -59.87
C GLU A 383 29.83 9.04 -60.26
N ALA A 384 29.71 8.55 -61.50
CA ALA A 384 30.32 8.90 -62.78
C ALA A 384 31.41 7.89 -63.17
N ARG A 385 31.13 7.14 -64.27
CA ARG A 385 32.06 6.50 -65.24
C ARG A 385 32.84 5.28 -64.69
N ASP A 386 33.14 4.20 -65.41
CA ASP A 386 33.18 3.85 -66.84
C ASP A 386 33.27 2.31 -66.97
N GLY A 387 32.89 1.75 -68.12
CA GLY A 387 33.54 0.55 -68.67
C GLY A 387 33.11 -0.87 -68.23
N GLY A 388 32.26 -1.51 -69.04
CA GLY A 388 32.65 -2.74 -69.76
C GLY A 388 32.48 -4.15 -69.16
N VAL A 389 31.40 -4.83 -69.62
CA VAL A 389 31.27 -6.26 -70.05
C VAL A 389 31.43 -7.41 -69.00
N PRO A 390 30.58 -8.48 -69.05
CA PRO A 390 30.39 -9.44 -67.95
C PRO A 390 31.14 -10.76 -68.16
N GLY A 391 31.46 -11.48 -67.07
CA GLY A 391 32.07 -12.79 -67.15
C GLY A 391 32.02 -13.63 -65.87
N ALA A 392 31.16 -14.65 -65.89
CA ALA A 392 31.36 -16.01 -65.36
C ALA A 392 31.54 -16.30 -63.84
N LYS A 393 30.61 -17.15 -63.37
CA LYS A 393 30.66 -18.16 -62.31
C LYS A 393 32.04 -18.65 -61.81
N LYS A 394 32.15 -18.83 -60.48
CA LYS A 394 32.69 -19.98 -59.68
C LYS A 394 32.73 -19.52 -58.21
N GLY A 395 32.45 -20.28 -57.14
CA GLY A 395 32.50 -21.72 -56.92
C GLY A 395 33.73 -22.08 -56.08
N HIS A 396 33.54 -22.37 -54.77
CA HIS A 396 34.51 -22.87 -53.76
C HIS A 396 35.70 -21.94 -53.44
N PHE A 397 36.19 -21.80 -52.20
CA PHE A 397 36.31 -22.67 -51.02
C PHE A 397 36.12 -21.85 -49.74
#